data_AF-A0A1X7D1J2-F1
#
_entry.id   AF-A0A1X7D1J2-F1
#
_cell.length_a   1.000
_cell.length_b   1.000
_cell.length_c   1.000
_cell.angle_alpha   90.00
_cell.angle_beta   90.00
_cell.angle_gamma   90.00
#
_symmetry.space_group_name_H-M   'P 1'
#
loop_
_entity.id
_entity.type
_entity.pdbx_description
1 polymer ?
#
loop_
_entity_poly.entity_id
_entity_poly.type
_entity_poly.pdbx_seq_one_letter_code
_entity_poly.pdbx_strand_id
1 'polypeptide(L)'
;MAAFYQAVDDGLIDPAAPVELVLETRVPGPTGLSICLDPVCMSWRDLVRLMMTISDNTAGNAVLCAVGFDRVAHTLRRLGLLQTDIRAYLPATDLHTAEVGRDADNLDPYLLPDPREYDPLWYRVPRPPIS
;
A
#
# COMPACT_ATOMS: atom_id res chain seq x y z
N MET A 1 -3.13 -10.68 -6.94
CA MET A 1 -2.40 -11.11 -8.17
C MET A 1 -3.32 -11.75 -9.22
N ALA A 2 -4.04 -12.84 -8.93
CA ALA A 2 -4.86 -13.54 -9.94
C ALA A 2 -5.90 -12.64 -10.65
N ALA A 3 -6.66 -11.85 -9.88
CA ALA A 3 -7.65 -10.91 -10.42
C ALA A 3 -7.02 -9.78 -11.28
N PHE A 4 -5.77 -9.40 -10.97
CA PHE A 4 -5.03 -8.42 -11.77
C PHE A 4 -4.65 -8.98 -13.14
N TYR A 5 -4.10 -10.20 -13.20
CA TYR A 5 -3.80 -10.84 -14.48
C TYR A 5 -5.04 -11.04 -15.34
N GLN A 6 -6.17 -11.41 -14.73
CA GLN A 6 -7.46 -11.47 -15.44
C GLN A 6 -7.85 -10.10 -16.03
N ALA A 7 -7.65 -9.00 -15.29
CA ALA A 7 -7.93 -7.65 -15.82
C ALA A 7 -6.98 -7.26 -16.95
N VAL A 8 -5.73 -7.72 -16.94
CA VAL A 8 -4.77 -7.54 -18.04
C VAL A 8 -5.20 -8.35 -19.27
N ASP A 9 -5.56 -9.62 -19.08
CA ASP A 9 -6.02 -10.50 -20.17
C ASP A 9 -7.31 -9.98 -20.82
N ASP A 10 -8.20 -9.38 -20.02
CA ASP A 10 -9.42 -8.73 -20.49
C ASP A 10 -9.16 -7.36 -21.16
N GLY A 11 -7.91 -6.88 -21.19
CA GLY A 11 -7.53 -5.59 -21.78
C GLY A 11 -7.96 -4.36 -20.97
N LEU A 12 -8.34 -4.53 -19.71
CA LEU A 12 -8.82 -3.45 -18.83
C LEU A 12 -7.67 -2.68 -18.16
N ILE A 13 -6.54 -3.35 -17.94
CA ILE A 13 -5.34 -2.75 -17.37
C ILE A 13 -4.18 -3.03 -18.31
N ASP A 14 -3.53 -1.97 -18.79
CA ASP A 14 -2.20 -2.11 -19.38
C ASP A 14 -1.17 -2.22 -18.25
N PRO A 15 -0.47 -3.36 -18.09
CA PRO A 15 0.49 -3.54 -17.01
C PRO A 15 1.70 -2.60 -17.09
N ALA A 16 1.98 -2.03 -18.27
CA ALA A 16 3.07 -1.07 -18.47
C ALA A 16 2.63 0.38 -18.25
N ALA A 17 1.33 0.66 -18.13
CA ALA A 17 0.85 2.01 -17.91
C ALA A 17 1.35 2.57 -16.56
N PRO A 18 1.81 3.84 -16.54
CA PRO A 18 2.29 4.49 -15.34
C PRO A 18 1.13 4.91 -14.43
N VAL A 19 1.38 4.88 -13.13
CA VAL A 19 0.49 5.36 -12.08
C VAL A 19 1.27 6.25 -11.15
N GLU A 20 0.71 7.41 -10.84
CA GLU A 20 1.24 8.30 -9.82
C GLU A 20 0.56 8.03 -8.48
N LEU A 21 1.37 7.79 -7.44
CA LEU A 21 0.94 7.58 -6.07
C LEU A 21 1.30 8.79 -5.22
N VAL A 22 0.32 9.66 -5.04
CA VAL A 22 0.37 10.83 -4.17
C VAL A 22 0.22 10.44 -2.70
N LEU A 23 0.72 11.30 -1.80
CA LEU A 23 0.78 11.04 -0.36
C LEU A 23 -0.58 10.65 0.25
N GLU A 24 -1.65 11.26 -0.23
CA GLU A 24 -3.03 11.07 0.26
C GLU A 24 -3.59 9.68 -0.04
N THR A 25 -3.00 8.97 -1.01
CA THR A 25 -3.45 7.63 -1.43
C THR A 25 -2.68 6.49 -0.74
N ARG A 26 -1.73 6.84 0.14
CA ARG A 26 -0.84 5.87 0.78
C ARG A 26 -1.50 5.21 1.97
N VAL A 27 -1.17 3.94 2.13
CA VAL A 27 -1.45 3.19 3.35
C VAL A 27 -0.27 3.41 4.30
N PRO A 28 -0.48 3.95 5.51
CA PRO A 28 0.56 4.12 6.52
C PRO A 28 1.26 2.80 6.84
N GLY A 29 2.58 2.88 7.01
CA GLY A 29 3.41 1.73 7.36
C GLY A 29 4.87 2.13 7.57
N PRO A 30 5.69 1.20 8.08
CA PRO A 30 7.11 1.45 8.32
C PRO A 30 8.00 1.17 7.10
N THR A 31 7.44 0.69 5.98
CA THR A 31 8.22 0.17 4.82
C THR A 31 7.60 0.52 3.47
N GLY A 32 8.38 0.31 2.41
CA GLY A 32 7.90 0.38 1.04
C GLY A 32 7.54 1.80 0.60
N LEU A 33 6.45 1.97 -0.12
CA LEU A 33 6.02 3.26 -0.66
C LEU A 33 5.49 4.22 0.42
N SER A 34 5.11 3.70 1.59
CA SER A 34 4.60 4.50 2.70
C SER A 34 5.65 5.45 3.30
N ILE A 35 6.94 5.12 3.14
CA ILE A 35 8.05 5.91 3.67
C ILE A 35 8.64 6.90 2.65
N CYS A 36 8.20 6.84 1.39
CA CYS A 36 8.61 7.84 0.40
C CYS A 36 8.08 9.22 0.84
N LEU A 37 8.85 10.27 0.58
CA LEU A 37 8.46 11.65 0.93
C LEU A 37 7.76 12.36 -0.23
N ASP A 38 8.15 12.03 -1.45
CA ASP A 38 7.60 12.63 -2.68
C ASP A 38 6.65 11.68 -3.40
N PRO A 39 5.77 12.16 -4.30
CA PRO A 39 4.97 11.31 -5.19
C PRO A 39 5.85 10.32 -5.97
N VAL A 40 5.35 9.10 -6.13
CA VAL A 40 6.06 8.04 -6.84
C VAL A 40 5.28 7.66 -8.09
N CYS A 41 5.94 7.67 -9.24
CA CYS A 41 5.37 7.19 -10.50
C CYS A 41 6.00 5.84 -10.88
N MET A 42 5.17 4.81 -11.09
CA MET A 42 5.64 3.49 -11.53
C MET A 42 4.57 2.71 -12.30
N SER A 43 4.97 1.64 -12.98
CA SER A 43 4.05 0.79 -13.72
C SER A 43 3.16 -0.04 -12.79
N TRP A 44 1.96 -0.40 -13.25
CA TRP A 44 1.12 -1.37 -12.54
C TRP A 44 1.84 -2.71 -12.29
N ARG A 45 2.67 -3.13 -13.24
CA ARG A 45 3.50 -4.34 -13.11
C ARG A 45 4.46 -4.24 -11.92
N ASP A 46 5.07 -3.09 -11.68
CA ASP A 46 6.00 -2.90 -10.56
C ASP A 46 5.27 -2.76 -9.23
N LEU A 47 4.07 -2.17 -9.21
CA LEU A 47 3.19 -2.19 -8.03
C LEU A 47 2.83 -3.63 -7.63
N VAL A 48 2.47 -4.48 -8.59
CA VAL A 48 2.22 -5.90 -8.32
C VAL A 48 3.47 -6.60 -7.79
N ARG A 49 4.67 -6.25 -8.26
CA ARG A 49 5.93 -6.79 -7.70
C ARG A 49 6.09 -6.38 -6.25
N LEU A 50 6.00 -5.10 -5.91
CA LEU A 50 6.14 -4.63 -4.52
C LEU A 50 5.12 -5.27 -3.59
N MET A 51 3.85 -5.35 -4.01
CA MET A 51 2.78 -6.07 -3.30
C MET A 51 3.14 -7.53 -3.01
N MET A 52 3.88 -8.20 -3.91
CA MET A 52 4.16 -9.63 -3.78
C MET A 52 5.51 -9.95 -3.14
N THR A 53 6.51 -9.10 -3.34
CA THR A 53 7.90 -9.36 -2.89
C THR A 53 8.15 -8.86 -1.49
N ILE A 54 7.57 -7.71 -1.13
CA ILE A 54 7.75 -7.08 0.19
C ILE A 54 6.42 -6.80 0.90
N SER A 55 5.31 -7.35 0.37
CA SER A 55 3.97 -7.15 0.90
C SER A 55 3.59 -5.67 1.06
N ASP A 56 4.00 -4.82 0.12
CA ASP A 56 3.75 -3.38 0.20
C ASP A 56 2.24 -3.07 0.23
N ASN A 57 1.78 -2.48 1.33
CA ASN A 57 0.37 -2.19 1.57
C ASN A 57 -0.17 -1.09 0.64
N THR A 58 0.64 -0.08 0.32
CA THR A 58 0.23 1.02 -0.58
C THR A 58 0.07 0.48 -2.01
N ALA A 59 1.02 -0.32 -2.48
CA ALA A 59 0.93 -0.98 -3.77
C ALA A 59 -0.25 -1.96 -3.83
N GLY A 60 -0.47 -2.73 -2.77
CA GLY A 60 -1.61 -3.64 -2.65
C GLY A 60 -2.96 -2.91 -2.73
N ASN A 61 -3.10 -1.80 -2.00
CA ASN A 61 -4.31 -0.98 -2.03
C ASN A 61 -4.54 -0.36 -3.42
N ALA A 62 -3.49 0.19 -4.05
CA ALA A 62 -3.58 0.75 -5.39
C ALA A 62 -4.04 -0.31 -6.42
N VAL A 63 -3.46 -1.50 -6.38
CA VAL A 63 -3.85 -2.63 -7.25
C VAL A 63 -5.28 -3.07 -6.97
N LEU A 64 -5.70 -3.13 -5.71
CA LEU A 64 -7.08 -3.48 -5.34
C LEU A 64 -8.09 -2.45 -5.86
N CYS A 65 -7.81 -1.16 -5.73
CA CYS A 65 -8.64 -0.08 -6.27
C CYS A 65 -8.76 -0.16 -7.79
N ALA A 66 -7.66 -0.45 -8.50
CA ALA A 66 -7.67 -0.55 -9.96
C ALA A 66 -8.42 -1.78 -10.47
N VAL A 67 -8.27 -2.93 -9.80
CA VAL A 67 -8.94 -4.19 -10.17
C VAL A 67 -10.41 -4.19 -9.77
N GLY A 68 -10.75 -3.56 -8.65
CA GLY A 68 -12.08 -3.49 -8.07
C GLY A 68 -12.45 -4.69 -7.21
N PHE A 69 -13.15 -4.44 -6.09
CA PHE A 69 -13.56 -5.46 -5.11
C PHE A 69 -14.39 -6.58 -5.74
N ASP A 70 -15.34 -6.24 -6.62
CA ASP A 70 -16.23 -7.23 -7.23
C ASP A 70 -15.47 -8.26 -8.07
N ARG A 71 -14.47 -7.80 -8.83
CA ARG A 71 -13.61 -8.68 -9.63
C ARG A 71 -12.81 -9.60 -8.72
N VAL A 72 -12.20 -9.06 -7.67
CA VAL A 72 -11.45 -9.90 -6.73
C VAL A 72 -12.35 -10.91 -6.02
N ALA A 73 -13.52 -10.49 -5.55
CA ALA A 73 -14.51 -11.37 -4.92
C ALA A 73 -14.99 -12.46 -5.89
N HIS A 74 -15.23 -12.12 -7.16
CA HIS A 74 -15.55 -13.08 -8.19
C HIS A 74 -14.41 -14.09 -8.41
N THR A 75 -13.16 -13.64 -8.48
CA THR A 75 -11.99 -14.51 -8.59
C THR A 75 -11.87 -15.45 -7.38
N LEU A 76 -12.05 -14.95 -6.14
CA LEU A 76 -12.03 -15.78 -4.93
C LEU A 76 -13.08 -16.89 -4.96
N ARG A 77 -14.33 -16.55 -5.34
CA ARG A 77 -15.40 -17.54 -5.50
C ARG A 77 -15.07 -18.59 -6.55
N ARG A 78 -14.54 -18.18 -7.71
CA ARG A 78 -14.12 -19.11 -8.78
C ARG A 78 -13.00 -20.06 -8.34
N LEU A 79 -12.15 -19.64 -7.42
CA LEU A 79 -11.08 -20.46 -6.86
C LEU A 79 -11.53 -21.32 -5.66
N GLY A 80 -12.81 -21.28 -5.28
CA GLY A 80 -13.34 -22.02 -4.13
C GLY A 80 -12.99 -21.41 -2.76
N LEU A 81 -12.46 -20.19 -2.73
CA LEU A 81 -12.06 -19.47 -1.51
C LEU A 81 -13.26 -18.76 -0.86
N LEU A 82 -14.28 -19.53 -0.48
CA LEU A 82 -15.57 -19.02 -0.01
C LEU A 82 -15.55 -18.44 1.41
N GLN A 83 -14.43 -18.60 2.14
CA GLN A 83 -14.24 -18.12 3.51
C GLN A 83 -13.19 -17.00 3.59
N THR A 84 -12.76 -16.47 2.45
CA THR A 84 -11.81 -15.36 2.36
C THR A 84 -12.59 -14.09 2.06
N ASP A 85 -12.41 -13.08 2.91
CA ASP A 85 -12.98 -11.75 2.74
C ASP A 85 -11.86 -10.71 2.60
N ILE A 86 -12.09 -9.67 1.80
CA ILE A 86 -11.12 -8.61 1.56
C ILE A 86 -11.63 -7.33 2.19
N ARG A 87 -10.84 -6.78 3.11
CA ARG A 87 -11.14 -5.50 3.74
C ARG A 87 -10.42 -4.38 2.99
N ALA A 88 -11.18 -3.37 2.59
CA ALA A 88 -10.63 -2.15 2.04
C ALA A 88 -9.80 -1.41 3.10
N TYR A 89 -8.68 -0.81 2.70
CA TYR A 89 -8.11 0.27 3.49
C TYR A 89 -8.96 1.52 3.26
N LEU A 90 -9.93 1.75 4.15
CA LEU A 90 -10.63 3.03 4.19
C LEU A 90 -9.81 3.96 5.09
N PRO A 91 -9.49 5.20 4.65
CA PRO A 91 -8.96 6.19 5.58
C PRO A 91 -10.00 6.35 6.70
N ALA A 92 -9.58 6.01 7.92
CA ALA A 92 -10.47 5.94 9.06
C ALA A 92 -11.12 7.31 9.32
N THR A 93 -12.40 7.48 8.97
CA THR A 93 -13.25 8.49 9.61
C THR A 93 -13.62 8.09 11.04
N ASP A 94 -13.42 6.82 11.40
CA ASP A 94 -13.67 6.29 12.75
C ASP A 94 -12.40 5.64 13.32
N LEU A 95 -11.80 6.28 14.32
CA LEU A 95 -10.63 5.84 15.07
C LEU A 95 -10.80 4.49 15.82
N HIS A 96 -11.91 3.77 15.64
CA HIS A 96 -12.28 2.63 16.48
C HIS A 96 -12.26 1.25 15.82
N THR A 97 -11.90 1.12 14.54
CA THR A 97 -11.69 -0.21 13.92
C THR A 97 -10.36 -0.36 13.21
N ALA A 98 -9.44 0.55 13.53
CA ALA A 98 -8.08 0.47 13.10
C ALA A 98 -7.40 -0.70 13.83
N GLU A 99 -7.41 -1.89 13.22
CA GLU A 99 -6.32 -2.88 13.37
C GLU A 99 -4.97 -2.32 12.84
N VAL A 100 -4.81 -1.00 12.81
CA VAL A 100 -3.56 -0.25 12.71
C VAL A 100 -2.74 -0.38 14.01
N GLY A 101 -3.33 -0.89 15.09
CA GLY A 101 -2.70 -1.04 16.40
C GLY A 101 -1.96 -2.36 16.68
N ARG A 102 -1.88 -3.34 15.76
CA ARG A 102 -1.09 -4.56 16.04
C ARG A 102 0.31 -4.58 15.47
N ASP A 103 0.59 -3.77 14.46
CA ASP A 103 1.93 -3.71 13.87
C ASP A 103 2.74 -2.52 14.40
N ALA A 104 2.11 -1.35 14.59
CA ALA A 104 2.81 -0.17 15.13
C ALA A 104 3.31 -0.37 16.57
N ASP A 105 2.53 -1.07 17.41
CA ASP A 105 2.88 -1.34 18.81
C ASP A 105 3.85 -2.52 18.98
N ASN A 106 4.18 -3.22 17.89
CA ASN A 106 5.02 -4.43 17.87
C ASN A 106 6.28 -4.25 17.01
N LEU A 107 6.52 -3.04 16.49
CA LEU A 107 7.81 -2.68 15.90
C LEU A 107 8.81 -2.58 17.05
N ASP A 108 9.67 -3.58 17.15
CA ASP A 108 10.91 -3.45 17.91
C ASP A 108 11.64 -2.18 17.39
N PRO A 109 11.85 -1.15 18.23
CA PRO A 109 12.52 0.07 17.81
C PRO A 109 13.97 -0.18 17.37
N TYR A 110 14.52 -1.38 17.59
CA TYR A 110 15.81 -1.82 17.05
C TYR A 110 15.74 -2.50 15.69
N LEU A 111 14.55 -2.76 15.13
CA LEU A 111 14.42 -3.46 13.84
C LEU A 111 14.58 -2.51 12.64
N LEU A 112 14.19 -1.23 12.72
CA LEU A 112 14.45 -0.20 11.70
C LEU A 112 14.44 1.21 12.36
N PRO A 113 15.49 2.05 12.19
CA PRO A 113 15.44 3.49 12.53
C PRO A 113 14.25 4.18 11.86
N ASP A 114 13.75 5.29 12.44
CA ASP A 114 12.68 6.08 11.78
C ASP A 114 13.14 6.39 10.35
N PRO A 115 12.40 5.98 9.30
CA PRO A 115 12.79 6.20 7.92
C PRO A 115 13.10 7.67 7.60
N ARG A 116 12.53 8.61 8.36
CA ARG A 116 12.80 10.05 8.27
C ARG A 116 14.24 10.42 8.61
N GLU A 117 14.95 9.61 9.40
CA GLU A 117 16.37 9.83 9.68
C GLU A 117 17.25 9.66 8.44
N TYR A 118 16.75 8.99 7.39
CA TYR A 118 17.43 8.86 6.10
C TYR A 118 17.14 10.00 5.13
N ASP A 119 16.30 10.99 5.49
CA ASP A 119 15.99 12.11 4.62
C ASP A 119 17.20 13.06 4.52
N PRO A 120 17.84 13.23 3.35
CA PRO A 120 18.95 14.16 3.19
C PRO A 120 18.55 15.64 3.38
N LEU A 121 17.25 15.94 3.34
CA LEU A 121 16.70 17.26 3.62
C LEU A 121 16.31 17.44 5.09
N TRP A 122 16.39 16.41 5.92
CA TRP A 122 16.01 16.43 7.35
C TRP A 122 16.65 17.59 8.11
N TYR A 123 17.94 17.85 7.87
CA TYR A 123 18.69 18.91 8.56
C TYR A 123 18.32 20.34 8.13
N ARG A 124 17.47 20.51 7.12
CA ARG A 124 17.02 21.83 6.65
C ARG A 124 15.74 22.31 7.32
N VAL A 125 15.08 21.44 8.10
CA VAL A 125 13.88 21.79 8.85
C VAL A 125 14.27 22.32 10.24
N PRO A 126 13.84 23.53 10.65
CA PRO A 126 14.12 24.04 11.99
C PRO A 126 13.49 23.10 13.03
N ARG A 127 14.28 22.65 14.01
CA ARG A 127 13.73 21.87 15.13
C ARG A 127 12.75 22.74 15.93
N PRO A 128 11.58 22.21 16.35
CA PRO A 128 10.77 22.89 17.34
C PRO A 128 11.59 23.09 18.62
N PRO A 129 11.42 24.21 19.34
CA PRO A 129 12.11 24.43 20.60
C PRO A 129 11.76 23.30 21.59
N ILE A 130 12.76 22.83 22.32
CA ILE A 130 12.59 21.85 23.39
C ILE A 130 11.90 22.59 24.53
N SER A 131 10.66 22.21 24.86
CA SER A 131 9.93 22.68 26.04
C SER A 131 10.43 22.05 27.32
#